data_AF-A0A1C6J8Z0-F1
#
_entry.id   AF-A0A1C6J8Z0-F1
#
_cell.length_a   1.000
_cell.length_b   1.000
_cell.length_c   1.000
_cell.angle_alpha   90.00
_cell.angle_beta   90.00
_cell.angle_gamma   90.00
#
_symmetry.space_group_name_H-M   'P 1'
#
loop_
_entity.id
_entity.type
_entity.pdbx_description
1 polymer ?
#
loop_
_entity_poly.entity_id
_entity_poly.type
_entity_poly.pdbx_seq_one_letter_code
_entity_poly.pdbx_strand_id
1 'polypeptide(L)'
;MNYFDLVRLKKQIESQKLNVARAKEKGTSITIELDDMPKGGSSSNKIESSVEQAEIEERKLNFLKKRFDKEIKNIPNEYMRNIINCRLIHNWSWNKIAVIKCNGCKGDSVRKSCVRYKW
;
A
#
# COMPACT_ATOMS: atom_id res chain seq x y z
N MET A 1 -15.36 4.56 10.18
CA MET A 1 -14.24 4.81 9.25
C MET A 1 -14.73 5.74 8.15
N ASN A 2 -13.88 6.61 7.62
CA ASN A 2 -14.26 7.49 6.51
C ASN A 2 -13.32 7.35 5.31
N TYR A 3 -13.64 8.04 4.21
CA TYR A 3 -12.82 8.05 3.01
C TYR A 3 -11.37 8.50 3.25
N PHE A 4 -11.15 9.51 4.10
CA PHE A 4 -9.80 10.01 4.41
C PHE A 4 -8.97 8.98 5.20
N ASP A 5 -9.60 8.22 6.08
CA ASP A 5 -8.93 7.15 6.83
C ASP A 5 -8.42 6.07 5.86
N LEU A 6 -9.22 5.68 4.87
CA LEU A 6 -8.80 4.76 3.80
C LEU A 6 -7.67 5.34 2.94
N VAL A 7 -7.75 6.63 2.58
CA VAL A 7 -6.68 7.31 1.84
C VAL A 7 -5.38 7.31 2.65
N ARG A 8 -5.45 7.58 3.96
CA ARG A 8 -4.29 7.54 4.86
C ARG A 8 -3.72 6.13 4.95
N LEU A 9 -4.56 5.12 5.10
CA LEU A 9 -4.14 3.72 5.15
C LEU A 9 -3.46 3.30 3.84
N LYS A 10 -3.99 3.73 2.68
CA LYS A 10 -3.33 3.51 1.39
C LYS A 10 -1.96 4.19 1.32
N LYS A 11 -1.84 5.44 1.77
CA LYS A 11 -0.53 6.13 1.83
C LYS A 11 0.47 5.39 2.73
N GLN A 12 0.01 4.86 3.86
CA GLN A 12 0.85 4.04 4.74
C GLN A 12 1.32 2.75 4.04
N ILE A 13 0.44 2.08 3.28
CA ILE A 13 0.81 0.92 2.47
C ILE A 13 1.89 1.28 1.44
N GLU A 14 1.73 2.39 0.72
CA GLU A 14 2.74 2.81 -0.27
C GLU A 14 4.09 3.15 0.38
N SER A 15 4.07 3.86 1.51
CA SER A 15 5.29 4.12 2.29
C SER A 15 5.94 2.82 2.77
N GLN A 16 5.14 1.85 3.20
CA GLN A 16 5.64 0.57 3.70
C GLN A 16 6.22 -0.29 2.57
N LYS A 17 5.64 -0.27 1.36
CA LYS A 17 6.23 -0.92 0.18
C LYS A 17 7.63 -0.37 -0.11
N LEU A 18 7.80 0.95 0.02
CA LEU A 18 9.08 1.59 -0.18
C LEU A 18 10.09 1.20 0.91
N ASN A 19 9.66 1.06 2.16
CA ASN A 19 10.51 0.53 3.25
C ASN A 19 10.96 -0.91 2.98
N VAL A 20 10.05 -1.78 2.51
CA VAL A 20 10.39 -3.16 2.10
C VAL A 20 11.43 -3.16 0.99
N ALA A 21 11.24 -2.33 -0.05
CA ALA A 21 12.21 -2.22 -1.14
C ALA A 21 13.60 -1.80 -0.64
N ARG A 22 13.67 -0.77 0.21
CA ARG A 22 14.93 -0.31 0.83
C ARG A 22 15.59 -1.38 1.70
N ALA A 23 14.82 -2.15 2.47
CA ALA A 23 15.35 -3.22 3.30
C ALA A 23 15.98 -4.34 2.44
N LYS A 24 15.33 -4.67 1.31
CA LYS A 24 15.87 -5.65 0.34
C LYS A 24 17.14 -5.17 -0.34
N GLU A 25 17.17 -3.91 -0.78
CA GLU A 25 18.36 -3.31 -1.41
C GLU A 25 19.59 -3.36 -0.49
N LYS A 26 19.41 -3.08 0.80
CA LYS A 26 20.48 -3.20 1.80
C LYS A 26 21.02 -4.62 1.90
N GLY A 27 20.14 -5.62 1.90
CA GLY A 27 20.55 -7.03 1.90
C GLY A 27 21.36 -7.41 0.65
N THR A 28 20.95 -6.95 -0.53
CA THR A 28 21.65 -7.22 -1.79
C THR A 28 22.97 -6.46 -1.97
N SER A 29 23.06 -5.23 -1.43
CA SER A 29 24.31 -4.46 -1.48
C SER A 29 25.42 -5.13 -0.67
N ILE A 30 25.07 -5.73 0.47
CA ILE A 30 26.03 -6.47 1.32
C ILE A 30 26.55 -7.72 0.60
N THR A 31 25.72 -8.40 -0.20
CA THR A 31 26.13 -9.62 -0.90
C THR A 31 27.15 -9.39 -2.02
N ILE A 32 27.12 -8.23 -2.68
CA ILE A 32 28.04 -7.93 -3.80
C ILE A 32 29.46 -7.61 -3.29
N GLU A 33 29.59 -7.01 -2.10
CA GLU A 33 30.89 -6.66 -1.51
C GLU A 33 31.66 -7.85 -0.91
N LEU A 34 31.06 -9.05 -0.86
CA LEU A 34 31.63 -10.23 -0.19
C LEU A 34 32.24 -11.27 -1.14
N ASP A 35 32.08 -11.13 -2.46
CA ASP A 35 32.51 -12.15 -3.42
C ASP A 35 34.03 -12.10 -3.70
N ASP A 36 34.67 -10.92 -3.60
CA ASP A 36 36.08 -10.69 -3.95
C ASP A 36 37.04 -10.46 -2.76
N MET A 37 36.56 -10.56 -1.50
CA MET A 37 37.38 -10.28 -0.31
C MET A 37 37.80 -11.58 0.42
N PRO A 38 39.07 -11.75 0.84
CA PRO A 38 39.49 -12.93 1.60
C PRO A 38 38.63 -13.05 2.87
N LYS A 39 37.96 -14.21 3.01
CA LYS A 39 36.90 -14.46 3.99
C LYS A 39 37.44 -14.46 5.43
N GLY A 40 37.54 -13.27 6.04
CA GLY A 40 37.59 -13.12 7.49
C GLY A 40 36.23 -13.47 8.09
N GLY A 41 36.17 -14.48 8.96
CA GLY A 41 34.96 -15.16 9.44
C GLY A 41 33.97 -14.35 10.30
N SER A 42 33.45 -13.22 9.81
CA SER A 42 32.44 -12.42 10.52
C SER A 42 31.33 -11.83 9.62
N SER A 43 31.24 -12.21 8.35
CA SER A 43 30.23 -11.66 7.41
C SER A 43 28.83 -12.29 7.49
N SER A 44 28.68 -13.53 8.00
CA SER A 44 27.39 -14.26 8.03
C SER A 44 26.29 -13.50 8.79
N ASN A 45 26.61 -12.96 9.98
CA ASN A 45 25.62 -12.33 10.87
C ASN A 45 24.95 -11.08 10.27
N LYS A 46 25.62 -10.34 9.38
CA LYS A 46 25.09 -9.10 8.79
C LYS A 46 24.07 -9.34 7.69
N ILE A 47 24.26 -10.40 6.91
CA ILE A 47 23.33 -10.80 5.85
C ILE A 47 22.05 -11.34 6.49
N GLU A 48 22.17 -12.25 7.46
CA GLU A 48 21.04 -12.82 8.20
C GLU A 48 20.18 -11.74 8.87
N SER A 49 20.81 -10.77 9.55
CA SER A 49 20.08 -9.64 10.15
C SER A 49 19.36 -8.76 9.13
N SER A 50 19.91 -8.59 7.92
CA SER A 50 19.29 -7.78 6.87
C SER A 50 18.09 -8.48 6.23
N VAL A 51 18.16 -9.81 6.07
CA VAL A 51 17.05 -10.64 5.58
C VAL A 51 15.90 -10.64 6.60
N GLU A 52 16.20 -10.81 7.88
CA GLU A 52 15.20 -10.73 8.96
C GLU A 52 14.46 -9.38 8.98
N GLN A 53 15.19 -8.27 8.79
CA GLN A 53 14.58 -6.94 8.70
C GLN A 53 13.63 -6.81 7.51
N ALA A 54 14.01 -7.34 6.34
CA ALA A 54 13.14 -7.33 5.17
C ALA A 54 11.85 -8.14 5.41
N GLU A 55 11.95 -9.30 6.05
CA GLU A 55 10.78 -10.11 6.42
C GLU A 55 9.84 -9.39 7.39
N ILE A 56 10.38 -8.72 8.41
CA ILE A 56 9.58 -7.94 9.38
C ILE A 56 8.81 -6.84 8.66
N GLU A 57 9.46 -6.10 7.76
CA GLU A 57 8.81 -5.03 6.99
C GLU A 57 7.74 -5.58 6.02
N GLU A 58 7.94 -6.77 5.46
CA GLU A 58 6.95 -7.47 4.64
C GLU A 58 5.74 -7.94 5.44
N ARG A 59 5.93 -8.49 6.64
CA ARG A 59 4.83 -8.86 7.53
C ARG A 59 3.97 -7.65 7.89
N LYS A 60 4.60 -6.50 8.19
CA LYS A 60 3.90 -5.23 8.42
C LYS A 60 3.10 -4.79 7.18
N LEU A 61 3.71 -4.88 5.98
CA LEU A 61 3.02 -4.57 4.73
C LEU A 61 1.79 -5.45 4.52
N ASN A 62 1.92 -6.75 4.73
CA ASN A 62 0.84 -7.72 4.57
C ASN A 62 -0.29 -7.47 5.57
N PHE A 63 0.03 -7.11 6.82
CA PHE A 63 -0.96 -6.72 7.81
C PHE A 63 -1.75 -5.48 7.37
N LEU A 64 -1.07 -4.43 6.89
CA LEU A 64 -1.71 -3.21 6.42
C LEU A 64 -2.61 -3.47 5.19
N LYS A 65 -2.16 -4.28 4.23
CA LYS A 65 -2.97 -4.69 3.07
C LYS A 65 -4.24 -5.43 3.51
N LYS A 66 -4.11 -6.45 4.36
CA LYS A 66 -5.25 -7.21 4.91
C LYS A 66 -6.24 -6.30 5.63
N ARG A 67 -5.73 -5.34 6.42
CA ARG A 67 -6.57 -4.33 7.07
C ARG A 67 -7.31 -3.49 6.04
N PHE A 68 -6.62 -2.95 5.04
CA PHE A 68 -7.24 -2.13 3.99
C PHE A 68 -8.35 -2.88 3.24
N ASP A 69 -8.12 -4.14 2.87
CA ASP A 69 -9.12 -4.96 2.21
C ASP A 69 -10.34 -5.23 3.09
N LYS A 70 -10.12 -5.46 4.40
CA LYS A 70 -11.20 -5.62 5.38
C LYS A 70 -12.03 -4.34 5.50
N GLU A 71 -11.39 -3.18 5.59
CA GLU A 71 -12.08 -1.89 5.71
C GLU A 71 -12.92 -1.58 4.46
N ILE A 72 -12.43 -1.92 3.26
CA ILE A 72 -13.20 -1.79 2.02
C ILE A 72 -14.41 -2.74 2.01
N LYS A 73 -14.21 -4.01 2.41
CA LYS A 73 -15.29 -5.01 2.46
C LYS A 73 -16.39 -4.61 3.45
N ASN A 74 -16.04 -3.93 4.53
CA ASN A 74 -16.97 -3.47 5.55
C ASN A 74 -17.84 -2.28 5.12
N ILE A 75 -17.57 -1.62 3.98
CA ILE A 75 -18.40 -0.50 3.49
C ILE A 75 -19.79 -1.03 3.13
N PRO A 76 -20.88 -0.70 3.86
CA PRO A 76 -22.18 -1.36 3.67
C PRO A 76 -22.79 -1.09 2.29
N ASN A 77 -22.69 0.15 1.81
CA ASN A 77 -23.23 0.56 0.52
C ASN A 77 -22.33 0.08 -0.63
N GLU A 78 -22.82 -0.86 -1.42
CA GLU A 78 -22.11 -1.45 -2.56
C GLU A 78 -21.69 -0.40 -3.60
N TYR A 79 -22.58 0.56 -3.89
CA TYR A 79 -22.30 1.64 -4.84
C TYR A 79 -21.10 2.49 -4.39
N MET A 80 -21.08 2.90 -3.12
CA MET A 80 -19.96 3.63 -2.53
C MET A 80 -18.68 2.78 -2.51
N ARG A 81 -18.79 1.49 -2.17
CA ARG A 81 -17.67 0.54 -2.19
C ARG A 81 -17.03 0.47 -3.59
N ASN A 82 -17.86 0.36 -4.63
CA ASN A 82 -17.40 0.31 -6.02
C ASN A 82 -16.70 1.60 -6.46
N ILE A 83 -17.26 2.77 -6.12
CA ILE A 83 -16.61 4.07 -6.39
C ILE A 83 -15.24 4.16 -5.70
N ILE A 84 -15.19 3.79 -4.42
CA ILE A 84 -13.96 3.82 -3.62
C ILE A 84 -12.93 2.85 -4.19
N ASN A 85 -13.33 1.65 -4.62
CA ASN A 85 -12.45 0.70 -5.31
C ASN A 85 -11.88 1.27 -6.60
N CYS A 86 -12.71 1.86 -7.46
CA CYS A 86 -12.23 2.54 -8.68
C CYS A 86 -11.19 3.61 -8.35
N ARG A 87 -11.41 4.38 -7.28
CA ARG A 87 -10.49 5.46 -6.90
C ARG A 87 -9.21 4.97 -6.25
N LEU A 88 -9.30 4.05 -5.29
CA LEU A 88 -8.18 3.67 -4.43
C LEU A 88 -7.44 2.41 -4.89
N ILE A 89 -8.08 1.49 -5.60
CA ILE A 89 -7.41 0.30 -6.12
C ILE A 89 -6.98 0.56 -7.57
N HIS A 90 -7.90 1.03 -8.41
CA HIS A 90 -7.63 1.22 -9.84
C HIS A 90 -7.05 2.60 -10.20
N ASN A 91 -6.88 3.50 -9.24
CA ASN A 91 -6.34 4.86 -9.45
C ASN A 91 -7.12 5.71 -10.48
N TRP A 92 -8.41 5.47 -10.69
CA TRP A 92 -9.18 6.24 -11.65
C TRP A 92 -9.37 7.69 -11.18
N SER A 93 -9.40 8.63 -12.13
CA SER A 93 -9.75 10.02 -11.86
C SER A 93 -11.24 10.13 -11.48
N TRP A 94 -11.58 11.16 -10.70
CA TRP A 94 -12.98 11.42 -10.35
C TRP A 94 -13.86 11.63 -11.58
N ASN A 95 -13.34 12.27 -12.63
CA ASN A 95 -14.07 12.47 -13.88
C ASN A 95 -14.33 11.13 -14.59
N LYS A 96 -13.34 10.23 -14.64
CA LYS A 96 -13.52 8.90 -15.22
C LYS A 96 -14.57 8.09 -14.48
N ILE A 97 -14.53 8.12 -13.14
CA ILE A 97 -15.53 7.44 -12.30
C ILE A 97 -16.91 8.05 -12.53
N ALA A 98 -17.00 9.38 -12.62
CA ALA A 98 -18.28 10.06 -12.78
C ALA A 98 -18.95 9.70 -14.12
N VAL A 99 -18.16 9.66 -15.20
CA VAL A 99 -18.63 9.25 -16.53
C VAL A 99 -19.06 7.78 -16.54
N ILE A 100 -18.22 6.87 -16.06
CA ILE A 100 -18.43 5.42 -16.24
C ILE A 100 -19.39 4.83 -15.20
N LYS A 101 -19.36 5.29 -13.94
CA LYS A 101 -20.07 4.68 -12.81
C LYS A 101 -21.18 5.54 -12.23
N CYS A 102 -21.26 6.81 -12.61
CA CYS A 102 -22.19 7.77 -12.02
C CYS A 102 -23.00 8.52 -13.10
N ASN A 103 -23.23 7.88 -14.24
CA ASN A 103 -24.05 8.37 -15.37
C ASN A 103 -23.71 9.80 -15.82
N GLY A 104 -22.42 10.13 -15.92
CA GLY A 104 -21.99 11.43 -16.46
C GLY A 104 -22.12 12.61 -15.49
N CYS A 105 -22.25 12.38 -14.18
CA CYS A 105 -22.24 13.47 -13.22
C CYS A 105 -20.86 14.19 -13.16
N LYS A 106 -20.78 15.30 -12.42
CA LYS A 106 -19.51 16.02 -12.23
C LYS A 106 -18.59 15.25 -11.28
N GLY A 107 -17.30 15.12 -11.64
CA GLY A 107 -16.31 14.44 -10.79
C GLY A 107 -16.20 15.02 -9.38
N ASP A 108 -16.35 16.34 -9.21
CA ASP A 108 -16.34 16.97 -7.89
C ASP A 108 -17.55 16.55 -7.03
N SER A 109 -18.71 16.31 -7.64
CA SER A 109 -19.89 15.80 -6.93
C SER A 109 -19.63 14.41 -6.38
N VAL A 110 -19.02 13.51 -7.18
CA VAL A 110 -18.65 12.16 -6.72
C VAL A 110 -17.67 12.23 -5.55
N ARG A 111 -16.62 13.06 -5.67
CA ARG A 111 -15.63 13.25 -4.61
C ARG A 111 -16.29 13.71 -3.30
N LYS A 112 -17.14 14.74 -3.37
CA LYS A 112 -17.87 15.27 -2.20
C LYS A 112 -18.78 14.22 -1.57
N SER A 113 -19.44 13.40 -2.37
CA SER A 113 -20.26 12.30 -1.88
C SER A 113 -19.42 11.28 -1.11
N CYS A 114 -18.27 10.85 -1.64
CA CYS A 114 -17.37 9.93 -0.92
C CYS A 114 -16.82 10.54 0.39
N VAL A 115 -16.49 11.84 0.38
CA VAL A 115 -15.97 12.53 1.55
C VAL A 115 -17.01 12.67 2.67
N ARG A 116 -18.28 12.92 2.31
CA ARG A 116 -19.38 13.03 3.27
C ARG A 116 -19.86 11.67 3.77
N TYR A 117 -19.69 10.63 2.96
CA TYR A 117 -20.11 9.29 3.30
C TYR A 117 -19.26 8.76 4.45
N LYS A 118 -19.93 8.39 5.55
CA LYS A 118 -19.34 7.77 6.73
C LYS A 118 -19.95 6.39 6.89
N TRP A 119 -19.14 5.42 7.29
CA TRP A 119 -19.56 4.06 7.57
C TRP A 119 -18.83 3.51 8.79
#